data_AF-A0A3B8MM47-F1
#
_entry.id   AF-A0A3B8MM47-F1
#
_cell.length_a   1.000
_cell.length_b   1.000
_cell.length_c   1.000
_cell.angle_alpha   90.00
_cell.angle_beta   90.00
_cell.angle_gamma   90.00
#
_symmetry.space_group_name_H-M   'P 1'
#
loop_
_entity.id
_entity.type
_entity.pdbx_description
1 polymer ?
#
loop_
_entity_poly.entity_id
_entity_poly.type
_entity_poly.pdbx_seq_one_letter_code
_entity_poly.pdbx_strand_id
1 'polypeptide(L)'
;MAVTQSVTLARSAQGFKPVSGGIFDAFEISGSGLSAQRRKLNAISSNIANVDTTRTEEGGPYKRKRVVAIESPFKQRFNDLFNERNANLSATHSNHMPAGPQARAEELLGAGVETVEIR
;
A
#
# COMPACT_ATOMS: atom_id res chain seq x y z
N MET A 1 -19.12 32.65 -15.88
CA MET A 1 -20.01 32.08 -14.84
C MET A 1 -19.35 30.82 -14.32
N ALA A 2 -19.01 30.83 -13.04
CA ALA A 2 -18.20 29.84 -12.35
C ALA A 2 -19.02 28.59 -11.96
N VAL A 3 -18.39 27.41 -11.98
CA VAL A 3 -18.58 26.40 -10.93
C VAL A 3 -17.25 25.69 -10.69
N THR A 4 -16.46 26.29 -9.80
CA THR A 4 -15.50 25.60 -8.93
C THR A 4 -16.27 25.04 -7.75
N GLN A 5 -16.21 23.73 -7.51
CA GLN A 5 -16.52 23.11 -6.20
C GLN A 5 -15.54 21.93 -6.04
N SER A 6 -14.43 22.03 -5.30
CA SER A 6 -14.30 22.00 -3.83
C SER A 6 -14.83 20.72 -3.18
N VAL A 7 -14.06 19.64 -3.32
CA VAL A 7 -14.16 18.35 -2.60
C VAL A 7 -12.68 17.93 -2.47
N THR A 8 -11.98 17.91 -1.34
CA THR A 8 -12.34 17.64 0.06
C THR A 8 -11.21 18.18 0.94
N LEU A 9 -11.53 19.03 1.92
CA LEU A 9 -10.66 19.32 3.05
C LEU A 9 -10.92 18.28 4.16
N ALA A 10 -9.83 17.91 4.84
CA ALA A 10 -9.78 17.30 6.16
C ALA A 10 -10.24 15.84 6.30
N ARG A 11 -9.31 14.91 6.08
CA ARG A 11 -9.17 13.74 6.97
C ARG A 11 -7.86 13.85 7.71
N SER A 12 -7.97 14.42 8.91
CA SER A 12 -7.14 14.23 10.10
C SER A 12 -5.66 13.91 9.89
N ALA A 13 -4.82 14.90 10.20
CA ALA A 13 -3.46 14.71 10.66
C ALA A 13 -3.44 13.92 11.99
N GLN A 14 -3.75 12.62 11.94
CA GLN A 14 -3.38 11.70 13.00
C GLN A 14 -2.00 11.15 12.65
N GLY A 15 -1.03 11.46 13.50
CA GLY A 15 0.37 11.11 13.33
C GLY A 15 0.56 9.63 13.07
N PHE A 16 1.06 9.31 11.89
CA PHE A 16 1.66 8.01 11.59
C PHE A 16 2.90 7.86 12.46
N LYS A 17 2.90 6.88 13.38
CA LYS A 17 4.10 6.48 14.11
C LYS A 17 4.97 5.64 13.17
N PRO A 18 6.29 5.86 13.14
CA PRO A 18 7.18 5.00 12.36
C PRO A 18 7.02 3.55 12.83
N VAL A 19 7.06 2.63 11.88
CA VAL A 19 7.03 1.18 12.11
C VAL A 19 8.20 0.86 13.04
N SER A 20 7.87 0.45 14.27
CA SER A 20 8.84 0.32 15.37
C SER A 20 9.72 -0.94 15.27
N GLY A 21 9.58 -1.73 14.20
CA GLY A 21 10.27 -3.02 14.04
C GLY A 21 9.76 -4.08 15.03
N GLY A 22 8.55 -3.91 15.56
CA GLY A 22 8.01 -4.69 16.67
C GLY A 22 6.91 -5.67 16.28
N ILE A 23 6.51 -6.52 17.22
CA ILE A 23 5.44 -7.50 17.03
C ILE A 23 4.09 -6.89 16.61
N PHE A 24 3.80 -5.66 17.04
CA PHE A 24 2.59 -4.94 16.65
C PHE A 24 2.57 -4.60 15.16
N ASP A 25 3.72 -4.27 14.58
CA ASP A 25 3.84 -3.99 13.16
C ASP A 25 3.56 -5.25 12.32
N ALA A 26 4.04 -6.41 12.78
CA ALA A 26 3.74 -7.69 12.15
C ALA A 26 2.24 -8.04 12.19
N PHE A 27 1.55 -7.70 13.28
CA PHE A 27 0.09 -7.86 13.38
C PHE A 27 -0.65 -6.89 12.46
N GLU A 28 -0.20 -5.63 12.35
CA GLU A 28 -0.79 -4.66 11.43
C GLU A 28 -0.66 -5.08 9.97
N ILE A 29 0.52 -5.55 9.56
CA ILE A 29 0.76 -6.09 8.22
C ILE A 29 -0.15 -7.28 7.95
N SER A 30 -0.21 -8.24 8.88
CA SER A 30 -1.06 -9.42 8.76
C SER A 30 -2.55 -9.04 8.68
N GLY A 31 -2.99 -8.08 9.50
CA GLY A 31 -4.35 -7.54 9.48
C GLY A 31 -4.70 -6.84 8.17
N SER A 32 -3.76 -6.07 7.60
CA SER A 32 -3.93 -5.43 6.30
C SER A 32 -4.08 -6.47 5.17
N GLY A 33 -3.25 -7.52 5.18
CA GLY A 33 -3.31 -8.62 4.23
C GLY A 33 -4.62 -9.41 4.34
N LEU A 34 -5.07 -9.72 5.56
CA LEU A 34 -6.35 -10.42 5.78
C LEU A 34 -7.53 -9.57 5.29
N SER A 35 -7.51 -8.26 5.55
CA SER A 35 -8.53 -7.34 5.07
C SER A 35 -8.56 -7.26 3.54
N ALA A 36 -7.39 -7.27 2.90
CA ALA A 36 -7.28 -7.33 1.45
C ALA A 36 -7.89 -8.62 0.87
N GLN A 37 -7.61 -9.78 1.48
CA GLN A 37 -8.20 -11.05 1.06
C GLN A 37 -9.71 -11.09 1.28
N ARG A 38 -10.21 -10.51 2.38
CA ARG A 38 -11.66 -10.39 2.61
C ARG A 38 -12.35 -9.59 1.50
N ARG A 39 -11.75 -8.47 1.06
CA ARG A 39 -12.29 -7.68 -0.06
C ARG A 39 -12.30 -8.48 -1.36
N LYS A 40 -11.23 -9.24 -1.63
CA LYS A 40 -11.17 -10.15 -2.79
C LYS A 40 -12.28 -11.20 -2.75
N LEU A 41 -12.54 -11.81 -1.60
CA LEU A 41 -13.65 -12.76 -1.42
C LEU A 41 -15.02 -12.11 -1.66
N ASN A 42 -15.24 -10.89 -1.15
CA ASN A 42 -16.48 -10.16 -1.38
C ASN A 42 -16.72 -9.86 -2.87
N ALA A 43 -15.67 -9.48 -3.61
CA ALA A 43 -15.76 -9.26 -5.05
C ALA A 43 -16.05 -10.55 -5.81
N ILE A 44 -15.41 -11.67 -5.45
CA ILE A 44 -15.69 -12.99 -6.03
C ILE A 44 -17.14 -13.40 -5.76
N SER A 45 -17.60 -13.27 -4.52
CA SER A 45 -18.99 -13.57 -4.13
C SER A 45 -19.99 -12.74 -4.94
N SER A 46 -19.74 -11.43 -5.07
CA SER A 46 -20.56 -10.53 -5.88
C SER A 46 -20.60 -10.94 -7.35
N ASN A 47 -19.47 -11.38 -7.90
CA ASN A 47 -19.39 -11.84 -9.28
C ASN A 47 -20.20 -13.13 -9.51
N ILE A 48 -20.13 -14.07 -8.57
CA ILE A 48 -20.90 -15.32 -8.64
C ILE A 48 -22.39 -15.03 -8.53
N ALA A 49 -22.80 -14.18 -7.58
CA ALA A 49 -24.20 -13.82 -7.36
C ALA A 49 -24.83 -13.09 -8.55
N ASN A 50 -24.04 -12.42 -9.39
CA ASN A 50 -24.55 -11.60 -10.51
C ASN A 50 -24.09 -12.09 -11.88
N VAL A 51 -23.60 -13.33 -12.00
CA VAL A 51 -23.02 -13.85 -13.26
C VAL A 51 -24.03 -13.84 -14.41
N ASP A 52 -25.31 -14.09 -14.12
CA ASP A 52 -26.39 -14.14 -15.11
C ASP A 52 -27.22 -12.85 -15.18
N THR A 53 -26.82 -11.79 -14.46
CA THR A 53 -27.58 -10.54 -14.40
C THR A 53 -27.39 -9.73 -15.68
N THR A 54 -28.43 -9.69 -16.52
CA THR A 54 -28.46 -8.93 -17.79
C THR A 54 -29.01 -7.51 -17.64
N ARG A 55 -29.60 -7.19 -16.48
CA ARG A 55 -30.19 -5.87 -16.20
C ARG A 55 -29.79 -5.38 -14.80
N THR A 56 -28.80 -4.49 -14.74
CA THR A 56 -28.45 -3.76 -13.53
C THR A 56 -29.28 -2.48 -13.41
N GLU A 57 -29.29 -1.86 -12.22
CA GLU A 57 -29.88 -0.52 -12.00
C GLU A 57 -29.30 0.55 -12.94
N GLU A 58 -28.01 0.42 -13.29
CA GLU A 58 -27.32 1.28 -14.25
C GLU A 58 -27.68 0.99 -15.74
N GLY A 59 -28.54 0.01 -16.02
CA GLY A 59 -29.13 -0.18 -17.36
C GLY A 59 -28.34 -1.06 -18.34
N GLY A 60 -27.58 -2.05 -17.89
CA GLY A 60 -26.87 -3.01 -18.76
C GLY A 60 -26.53 -4.34 -18.08
N PRO A 61 -25.80 -5.25 -18.77
CA PRO A 61 -25.31 -6.49 -18.18
C PRO A 61 -24.28 -6.25 -17.07
N TYR A 62 -24.21 -7.16 -16.11
CA TYR A 62 -23.25 -7.08 -15.02
C TYR A 62 -21.80 -7.09 -15.52
N LYS A 63 -20.97 -6.18 -14.98
CA LYS A 63 -19.53 -6.12 -15.22
C LYS A 63 -18.77 -6.69 -14.02
N ARG A 64 -17.85 -7.61 -14.31
CA ARG A 64 -17.07 -8.33 -13.31
C ARG A 64 -16.17 -7.39 -12.51
N LYS A 65 -16.26 -7.48 -11.18
CA LYS A 65 -15.39 -6.77 -10.25
C LYS A 65 -14.06 -7.50 -10.09
N ARG A 66 -12.96 -6.75 -10.02
CA ARG A 66 -11.63 -7.27 -9.65
C ARG A 66 -11.05 -6.42 -8.53
N VAL A 67 -10.25 -7.06 -7.69
CA VAL A 67 -9.51 -6.40 -6.62
C VAL A 67 -8.03 -6.53 -6.92
N VAL A 68 -7.35 -5.38 -6.98
CA VAL A 68 -5.90 -5.31 -7.14
C VAL A 68 -5.29 -4.91 -5.81
N ALA A 69 -4.34 -5.71 -5.32
CA ALA A 69 -3.55 -5.39 -4.15
C ALA A 69 -2.35 -4.55 -4.56
N ILE A 70 -2.11 -3.47 -3.83
CA ILE A 70 -0.94 -2.60 -3.98
C ILE A 70 -0.24 -2.47 -2.64
N GLU A 71 1.05 -2.18 -2.67
CA GLU A 71 1.77 -1.82 -1.47
C GLU A 71 1.17 -0.54 -0.86
N SER A 72 1.01 -0.53 0.46
CA SER A 72 0.68 0.68 1.17
C SER A 72 1.85 1.67 1.03
N PRO A 73 1.61 2.95 0.67
CA PRO A 73 2.68 3.90 0.43
C PRO A 73 3.50 4.14 1.70
N PHE A 74 4.81 3.87 1.63
CA PHE A 74 5.75 4.28 2.66
C PHE A 74 5.81 5.81 2.69
N LYS A 75 5.78 6.42 3.88
CA LYS A 75 5.83 7.89 4.01
C LYS A 75 7.15 8.51 3.52
N GLN A 76 8.19 7.69 3.40
CA GLN A 76 9.48 8.02 2.77
C GLN A 76 9.70 7.05 1.61
N ARG A 77 9.81 7.52 0.37
CA ARG A 77 10.02 6.59 -0.75
C ARG A 77 11.37 5.93 -0.59
N PHE A 78 11.51 4.69 -1.06
CA PHE A 78 12.80 3.99 -1.08
C PHE A 78 13.91 4.87 -1.70
N ASN A 79 13.59 5.59 -2.78
CA ASN A 79 14.50 6.53 -3.43
C ASN A 79 14.87 7.72 -2.55
N ASP A 80 13.95 8.20 -1.70
CA ASP A 80 14.21 9.31 -0.79
C ASP A 80 15.16 8.84 0.32
N LEU A 81 14.92 7.66 0.88
CA LEU A 81 15.81 7.02 1.85
C LEU A 81 17.19 6.72 1.26
N PHE A 82 17.25 6.24 0.01
CA PHE A 82 18.50 5.93 -0.68
C PHE A 82 19.33 7.19 -0.95
N ASN A 83 18.69 8.28 -1.40
CA ASN A 83 19.36 9.55 -1.67
C ASN A 83 19.75 10.29 -0.38
N GLU A 84 18.95 10.19 0.67
CA GLU A 84 19.26 10.75 2.00
C GLU A 84 20.40 9.97 2.67
N ARG A 85 20.49 8.66 2.42
CA ARG A 85 21.55 7.75 2.88
C ARG A 85 22.67 7.59 1.86
N ASN A 86 22.99 8.64 1.08
CA ASN A 86 24.25 8.75 0.33
C ASN A 86 25.41 8.82 1.33
N ALA A 87 25.64 7.71 1.99
CA ALA A 87 26.55 7.57 3.09
C ALA A 87 27.97 7.45 2.54
N ASN A 88 28.89 8.17 3.17
CA ASN A 88 30.30 7.99 2.98
C ASN A 88 30.67 6.56 3.40
N LEU A 89 30.71 5.66 2.44
CA LEU A 89 31.08 4.26 2.65
C LEU A 89 32.61 4.22 2.74
N SER A 90 33.16 3.93 3.92
CA SER A 90 34.61 3.75 4.05
C SER A 90 34.97 2.32 3.63
N ALA A 91 35.74 2.21 2.55
CA ALA A 91 36.21 0.92 2.07
C ALA A 91 37.20 0.31 3.07
N THR A 92 36.91 -0.90 3.55
CA THR A 92 37.86 -1.66 4.38
C THR A 92 39.09 -2.13 3.58
N HIS A 93 39.03 -2.16 2.24
CA HIS A 93 40.14 -2.52 1.36
C HIS A 93 40.03 -1.85 -0.01
N SER A 94 41.16 -1.54 -0.67
CA SER A 94 41.21 -0.76 -1.93
C SER A 94 40.49 -1.40 -3.12
N ASN A 95 40.38 -2.74 -3.13
CA ASN A 95 39.69 -3.51 -4.18
C ASN A 95 38.28 -3.96 -3.79
N HIS A 96 37.80 -3.56 -2.61
CA HIS A 96 36.44 -3.86 -2.18
C HIS A 96 35.55 -2.66 -2.47
N MET A 97 34.34 -2.90 -2.99
CA MET A 97 33.33 -1.86 -2.98
C MET A 97 33.11 -1.44 -1.53
N PRO A 98 33.11 -0.13 -1.24
CA PRO A 98 33.07 0.33 0.13
C PRO A 98 31.77 -0.13 0.81
N ALA A 99 31.87 -0.60 2.05
CA ALA A 99 30.72 -1.12 2.77
C ALA A 99 29.79 0.04 3.18
N GLY A 100 28.51 -0.12 2.83
CA GLY A 100 27.35 0.64 3.35
C GLY A 100 27.47 0.97 4.84
N PRO A 101 26.84 2.04 5.40
CA PRO A 101 26.38 1.90 6.77
C PRO A 101 25.59 0.60 6.77
N GLN A 102 26.00 -0.35 7.61
CA GLN A 102 25.10 -1.42 7.96
C GLN A 102 23.95 -0.69 8.64
N ALA A 103 22.87 -0.47 7.89
CA ALA A 103 21.60 -0.24 8.52
C ALA A 103 21.47 -1.41 9.49
N ARG A 104 21.53 -1.15 10.81
CA ARG A 104 20.65 -1.92 11.68
C ARG A 104 19.34 -1.82 10.96
N ALA A 105 18.89 -2.95 10.44
CA ALA A 105 17.57 -3.04 9.88
C ALA A 105 16.66 -2.62 11.04
N GLU A 106 16.35 -1.34 11.15
CA GLU A 106 14.95 -0.96 11.26
C GLU A 106 14.36 -1.57 10.01
N GLU A 107 14.03 -2.84 10.20
CA GLU A 107 13.55 -3.78 9.24
C GLU A 107 12.41 -3.06 8.57
N LEU A 108 12.60 -2.74 7.29
CA LEU A 108 11.63 -2.06 6.46
C LEU A 108 10.46 -3.03 6.27
N LEU A 109 9.76 -3.33 7.36
CA LEU A 109 8.52 -4.05 7.40
C LEU A 109 7.58 -3.16 6.60
N GLY A 110 7.25 -3.61 5.39
CA GLY A 110 6.45 -2.85 4.44
C GLY A 110 5.17 -2.35 5.11
N ALA A 111 4.64 -1.21 4.65
CA ALA A 111 3.52 -0.52 5.30
C ALA A 111 2.15 -1.25 5.22
N GLY A 112 2.16 -2.57 4.97
CA GLY A 112 0.99 -3.39 4.72
C GLY A 112 0.54 -3.36 3.26
N VAL A 113 -0.70 -3.81 3.04
CA VAL A 113 -1.32 -3.93 1.72
C VAL A 113 -2.58 -3.09 1.65
N GLU A 114 -2.70 -2.28 0.60
CA GLU A 114 -3.93 -1.60 0.23
C GLU A 114 -4.59 -2.34 -0.94
N THR A 115 -5.90 -2.15 -1.14
CA THR A 115 -6.60 -2.73 -2.29
C THR A 115 -7.45 -1.71 -3.01
N VAL A 116 -7.43 -1.78 -4.33
CA VAL A 116 -8.30 -0.99 -5.19
C VAL A 116 -9.25 -1.94 -5.92
N GLU A 117 -10.55 -1.64 -5.87
CA GLU A 117 -11.57 -2.32 -6.68
C GLU A 117 -11.61 -1.66 -8.06
N ILE A 118 -11.52 -2.49 -9.10
CA ILE A 118 -11.63 -2.07 -10.50
C ILE A 118 -12.83 -2.79 -11.14
N ARG A 119 -13.58 -2.06 -11.97
CA ARG A 119 -14.81 -2.50 -12.62
C ARG A 119 -14.74 -2.29 -14.13
#